data_AF-A0A7C9JD62-F1
#
_entry.id   AF-A0A7C9JD62-F1
#
_cell.length_a   1.000
_cell.length_b   1.000
_cell.length_c   1.000
_cell.angle_alpha   90.00
_cell.angle_beta   90.00
_cell.angle_gamma   90.00
#
_symmetry.space_group_name_H-M   'P 1'
#
loop_
_entity.id
_entity.type
_entity.pdbx_description
1 polymer ?
#
loop_
_entity_poly.entity_id
_entity_poly.type
_entity_poly.pdbx_seq_one_letter_code
_entity_poly.pdbx_strand_id
1 'polypeptide(L)'
;MELLIGLALLAALFCVRVVALASRRGTVVCCVRTGSRKWQSGVARYAGGELHWVPFAGIRLRPRHAIARRGLVVSRRRPLEAGEGPEGYWTVEAGAISLAMSEDALTGFLAWLESAPPSAHLDAV
;
A
#
# COMPACT_ATOMS: atom_id res chain seq x y z
N MET A 1 -5.14 -6.49 36.85
CA MET A 1 -4.87 -5.11 36.38
C MET A 1 -3.58 -5.01 35.57
N GLU A 2 -2.46 -5.54 36.05
CA GLU A 2 -1.15 -5.53 35.36
C GLU A 2 -1.20 -5.95 33.88
N LEU A 3 -1.89 -7.05 33.56
CA LEU A 3 -2.08 -7.53 32.17
C LEU A 3 -2.89 -6.57 31.29
N LEU A 4 -3.92 -5.93 31.85
CA LEU A 4 -4.74 -4.95 31.13
C LEU A 4 -3.95 -3.67 30.85
N ILE A 5 -3.14 -3.23 31.82
CA ILE A 5 -2.26 -2.07 31.68
C ILE A 5 -1.19 -2.35 30.63
N GLY A 6 -0.55 -3.53 30.68
CA GLY A 6 0.43 -3.95 29.68
C GLY A 6 -0.16 -4.01 28.27
N LEU A 7 -1.34 -4.61 28.12
CA LEU A 7 -2.04 -4.67 26.83
C LEU A 7 -2.43 -3.28 26.31
N ALA A 8 -2.92 -2.40 27.19
CA ALA A 8 -3.28 -1.03 26.84
C ALA A 8 -2.06 -0.21 26.39
N LEU A 9 -0.92 -0.32 27.09
CA LEU A 9 0.33 0.35 26.71
C LEU A 9 0.85 -0.17 25.36
N LEU A 10 0.78 -1.48 25.13
CA LEU A 10 1.21 -2.09 23.88
C LEU A 10 0.32 -1.67 22.72
N ALA A 11 -1.00 -1.61 22.94
CA ALA A 11 -1.96 -1.07 21.97
C ALA A 11 -1.72 0.43 21.70
N ALA A 12 -1.47 1.24 22.73
CA ALA A 12 -1.17 2.66 22.58
C ALA A 12 0.13 2.88 21.78
N LEU A 13 1.20 2.15 22.07
CA LEU A 13 2.45 2.20 21.30
C LEU A 13 2.24 1.78 19.84
N PHE A 14 1.42 0.76 19.60
CA PHE A 14 1.04 0.33 18.25
C PHE A 14 0.25 1.42 17.52
N CYS A 15 -0.74 2.04 18.16
CA CYS A 15 -1.52 3.14 17.60
C CYS A 15 -0.63 4.35 17.27
N VAL A 16 0.23 4.78 18.20
CA VAL A 16 1.18 5.88 17.98
C VAL A 16 2.08 5.56 16.79
N ARG A 17 2.56 4.32 16.66
CA ARG A 17 3.37 3.90 15.51
C ARG A 17 2.59 3.99 14.21
N VAL A 18 1.36 3.46 14.17
CA VAL A 18 0.51 3.48 12.98
C VAL A 18 0.20 4.91 12.57
N VAL A 19 -0.19 5.75 13.52
CA VAL A 19 -0.46 7.18 13.30
C VAL A 19 0.82 7.88 12.82
N ALA A 20 1.96 7.70 13.48
CA ALA A 20 3.22 8.32 13.04
C ALA A 20 3.68 7.87 11.64
N LEU A 21 3.26 6.68 11.18
CA LEU A 21 3.51 6.21 9.82
C LEU A 21 2.52 6.82 8.82
N ALA A 22 1.24 6.91 9.18
CA ALA A 22 0.16 7.44 8.34
C ALA A 22 0.13 8.97 8.28
N SER A 23 0.64 9.65 9.30
CA SER A 23 0.73 11.12 9.37
C SER A 23 1.91 11.70 8.60
N ARG A 24 2.77 10.87 8.01
CA ARG A 24 3.84 11.35 7.13
C ARG A 24 3.23 11.83 5.83
N ARG A 25 3.60 13.02 5.38
CA ARG A 25 3.13 13.56 4.09
C ARG A 25 3.50 12.59 2.96
N GLY A 26 2.54 12.33 2.06
CA GLY A 26 2.72 11.40 0.94
C GLY A 26 2.64 9.92 1.31
N THR A 27 2.00 9.57 2.42
CA THR A 27 1.66 8.18 2.75
C THR A 27 0.18 7.90 2.57
N VAL A 28 -0.14 6.70 2.05
CA VAL A 28 -1.50 6.20 1.86
C VAL A 28 -1.66 4.82 2.48
N VAL A 29 -2.79 4.57 3.13
CA VAL A 29 -3.10 3.25 3.66
C VAL A 29 -3.50 2.35 2.50
N CYS A 30 -2.83 1.20 2.39
CA CYS A 30 -3.17 0.21 1.38
C CYS A 30 -2.78 -1.20 1.82
N CYS A 31 -3.50 -2.17 1.30
CA CYS A 31 -3.20 -3.58 1.46
C CYS A 31 -2.47 -4.10 0.23
N VAL A 32 -1.46 -4.94 0.43
CA VAL A 32 -0.73 -5.62 -0.63
C VAL A 32 -1.05 -7.11 -0.57
N ARG A 33 -1.23 -7.71 -1.73
CA ARG A 33 -1.27 -9.15 -1.94
C ARG A 33 -0.28 -9.54 -3.02
N THR A 34 0.48 -10.60 -2.79
CA THR A 34 1.44 -11.15 -3.77
C THR A 34 0.95 -12.53 -4.20
N GLY A 35 0.59 -12.69 -5.48
CA GLY A 35 -0.05 -13.91 -6.00
C GLY A 35 -1.30 -14.31 -5.21
N SER A 36 -1.34 -15.57 -4.75
CA SER A 36 -2.45 -16.15 -3.96
C SER A 36 -2.32 -15.97 -2.43
N ARG A 37 -1.38 -15.15 -1.95
CA ARG A 37 -1.22 -14.93 -0.50
C ARG A 37 -2.40 -14.14 0.09
N LYS A 38 -2.50 -14.14 1.43
CA LYS A 38 -3.47 -13.29 2.16
C LYS A 38 -3.14 -11.82 1.97
N TRP A 39 -4.16 -10.96 2.03
CA TRP A 39 -3.99 -9.52 2.08
C TRP A 39 -3.18 -9.12 3.31
N GLN A 40 -2.21 -8.24 3.09
CA GLN A 40 -1.40 -7.67 4.15
C GLN A 40 -1.67 -6.18 4.21
N SER A 41 -2.18 -5.70 5.34
CA SER A 41 -2.45 -4.27 5.55
C SER A 41 -1.16 -3.52 5.90
N GLY A 42 -1.01 -2.32 5.33
CA GLY A 42 0.15 -1.48 5.58
C GLY A 42 -0.04 -0.05 5.09
N VAL A 43 1.08 0.67 5.06
CA VAL A 43 1.16 2.03 4.54
C VAL A 43 2.13 2.04 3.37
N ALA A 44 1.70 2.62 2.26
CA ALA A 44 2.59 2.94 1.17
C ALA A 44 3.03 4.41 1.24
N ARG A 45 4.28 4.66 0.88
CA ARG A 45 4.88 5.99 0.78
C ARG A 45 5.36 6.21 -0.64
N TYR A 46 5.02 7.34 -1.24
CA TYR A 46 5.60 7.77 -2.52
C TYR A 46 7.02 8.30 -2.28
N ALA A 47 8.03 7.71 -2.93
CA ALA A 47 9.43 8.11 -2.80
C ALA A 47 10.19 7.93 -4.12
N GLY A 48 10.70 9.01 -4.71
CA GLY A 48 11.65 8.92 -5.85
C GLY A 48 11.14 8.22 -7.11
N GLY A 49 9.82 8.17 -7.35
CA GLY A 49 9.24 7.40 -8.45
C GLY A 49 9.00 5.92 -8.12
N GLU A 50 9.08 5.56 -6.84
CA GLU A 50 8.70 4.25 -6.32
C GLU A 50 7.61 4.40 -5.25
N LEU A 51 6.83 3.35 -5.07
CA LEU A 51 5.85 3.20 -4.01
C LEU A 51 6.40 2.20 -2.98
N HIS A 52 6.84 2.72 -1.84
CA HIS A 52 7.43 1.93 -0.76
C HIS A 52 6.35 1.50 0.21
N TRP A 53 6.02 0.21 0.22
CA TRP A 53 5.03 -0.35 1.11
C TRP A 53 5.65 -0.98 2.35
N VAL A 54 5.13 -0.60 3.52
CA VAL A 54 5.53 -1.06 4.84
C VAL A 54 4.32 -1.71 5.53
N PRO A 55 4.41 -2.97 6.00
CA PRO A 55 3.31 -3.64 6.69
C PRO A 55 3.01 -2.99 8.05
N PHE A 56 1.74 -2.98 8.46
CA PHE A 56 1.37 -2.66 9.84
C PHE A 56 1.83 -3.76 10.80
N ALA A 57 1.60 -5.03 10.44
CA ALA A 57 1.94 -6.21 11.23
C ALA A 57 3.42 -6.62 11.02
N GLY A 58 4.35 -5.77 11.41
CA GLY A 58 5.78 -6.03 11.30
C GLY A 58 6.64 -5.26 12.29
N ILE A 59 7.57 -5.95 12.95
CA ILE A 59 8.51 -5.35 13.92
C ILE A 59 9.42 -4.32 13.23
N ARG A 60 9.87 -4.61 11.99
CA ARG A 60 10.82 -3.76 11.24
C ARG A 60 10.11 -2.64 10.47
N LEU A 61 10.58 -1.40 10.59
CA LEU A 61 10.16 -0.23 9.80
C LEU A 61 10.70 -0.21 8.35
N ARG A 62 11.25 -1.34 7.86
CA ARG A 62 11.82 -1.39 6.51
C ARG A 62 10.72 -1.63 5.47
N PRO A 63 10.76 -0.95 4.31
CA PRO A 63 9.91 -1.29 3.17
C PRO A 63 10.04 -2.77 2.85
N ARG A 64 8.91 -3.48 2.79
CA ARG A 64 8.89 -4.89 2.37
C ARG A 64 8.72 -5.02 0.86
N HIS A 65 8.05 -4.05 0.25
CA HIS A 65 7.89 -3.99 -1.20
C HIS A 65 8.22 -2.57 -1.67
N ALA A 66 9.20 -2.45 -2.56
CA ALA A 66 9.46 -1.23 -3.31
C ALA A 66 8.92 -1.45 -4.72
N ILE A 67 7.83 -0.78 -5.04
CA ILE A 67 7.13 -0.94 -6.32
C ILE A 67 7.55 0.21 -7.20
N ALA A 68 8.42 -0.06 -8.16
CA ALA A 68 8.85 0.95 -9.11
C ALA A 68 7.67 1.41 -9.98
N ARG A 69 7.54 2.72 -10.21
CA ARG A 69 6.55 3.25 -11.18
C ARG A 69 6.86 2.81 -12.60
N ARG A 70 8.15 2.73 -12.94
CA ARG A 70 8.62 2.36 -14.28
C ARG A 70 8.26 0.91 -14.57
N GLY A 71 7.53 0.68 -15.65
CA GLY A 71 7.08 -0.66 -16.05
C GLY A 71 5.91 -1.22 -15.22
N LEU A 72 5.33 -0.43 -14.31
CA LEU A 72 4.14 -0.85 -13.57
C LEU A 72 2.90 -0.67 -14.45
N VAL A 73 2.39 -1.78 -14.97
CA VAL A 73 1.17 -1.80 -15.78
C VAL A 73 0.01 -2.25 -14.91
N VAL A 74 -1.02 -1.41 -14.81
CA VAL A 74 -2.28 -1.78 -14.18
C VAL A 74 -3.09 -2.60 -15.17
N SER A 75 -3.27 -3.89 -14.87
CA SER A 75 -4.02 -4.81 -15.73
C SER A 75 -5.51 -4.77 -15.46
N ARG A 76 -5.91 -4.62 -14.20
CA ARG A 76 -7.31 -4.67 -13.79
C ARG A 76 -7.57 -3.80 -12.57
N ARG A 77 -8.74 -3.17 -12.54
CA ARG A 77 -9.24 -2.38 -11.41
C ARG A 77 -10.70 -2.75 -11.14
N ARG A 78 -11.04 -3.09 -9.90
CA ARG A 78 -12.42 -3.37 -9.49
C ARG A 78 -12.63 -3.06 -8.00
N PRO A 79 -13.86 -2.77 -7.55
CA PRO A 79 -14.16 -2.74 -6.13
C PRO A 79 -13.92 -4.12 -5.50
N LEU A 80 -13.45 -4.13 -4.24
CA LEU A 80 -13.38 -5.34 -3.43
C LEU A 80 -14.79 -5.72 -2.96
N GLU A 81 -15.15 -6.99 -3.11
CA GLU A 81 -16.41 -7.49 -2.55
C GLU A 81 -16.25 -7.79 -1.05
N ALA A 82 -17.39 -7.82 -0.35
CA ALA A 82 -17.42 -8.13 1.07
C ALA A 82 -16.77 -9.50 1.34
N GLY A 83 -15.84 -9.56 2.29
CA GLY A 83 -15.11 -10.77 2.65
C GLY A 83 -13.84 -11.04 1.84
N GLU A 84 -13.59 -10.31 0.74
CA GLU A 84 -12.32 -10.41 0.01
C GLU A 84 -11.19 -9.58 0.65
N GLY A 85 -11.54 -8.57 1.46
CA GLY A 85 -10.60 -7.69 2.15
C GLY A 85 -11.33 -6.54 2.84
N PRO A 86 -10.67 -5.38 3.06
CA PRO A 86 -11.31 -4.23 3.68
C PRO A 86 -12.48 -3.71 2.82
N GLU A 87 -13.64 -3.51 3.43
CA GLU A 87 -14.82 -2.99 2.75
C GLU A 87 -14.59 -1.56 2.23
N GLY A 88 -15.20 -1.23 1.08
CA GLY A 88 -15.08 0.08 0.43
C GLY A 88 -13.73 0.34 -0.25
N TYR A 89 -12.87 -0.68 -0.36
CA TYR A 89 -11.59 -0.55 -1.04
C TYR A 89 -11.71 -1.00 -2.51
N TRP A 90 -10.81 -0.49 -3.34
CA TRP A 90 -10.63 -0.91 -4.72
C TRP A 90 -9.36 -1.75 -4.85
N THR A 91 -9.45 -2.88 -5.54
CA THR A 91 -8.27 -3.65 -5.94
C THR A 91 -7.73 -3.18 -7.28
N VAL A 92 -6.41 -3.11 -7.36
CA VAL A 92 -5.60 -2.81 -8.53
C VAL A 92 -4.62 -3.96 -8.72
N GLU A 93 -4.70 -4.64 -9.85
CA GLU A 93 -3.77 -5.69 -10.23
C GLU A 93 -2.66 -5.11 -11.10
N ALA A 94 -1.41 -5.30 -10.67
CA ALA A 94 -0.22 -4.80 -11.34
C ALA A 94 0.86 -5.89 -11.40
N GLY A 95 0.87 -6.68 -12.47
CA GLY A 95 1.77 -7.82 -12.62
C GLY A 95 1.57 -8.85 -11.50
N ALA A 96 2.63 -9.15 -10.74
CA ALA A 96 2.61 -10.16 -9.68
C ALA A 96 2.01 -9.68 -8.34
N ILE A 97 1.67 -8.39 -8.25
CA ILE A 97 1.13 -7.78 -7.03
C ILE A 97 -0.29 -7.27 -7.26
N SER A 98 -1.11 -7.37 -6.22
CA SER A 98 -2.40 -6.70 -6.13
C SER A 98 -2.38 -5.71 -4.98
N LEU A 99 -2.89 -4.51 -5.20
CA LEU A 99 -3.02 -3.46 -4.20
C LEU A 99 -4.50 -3.22 -3.93
N ALA A 100 -4.91 -3.16 -2.66
CA ALA A 100 -6.24 -2.70 -2.27
C ALA A 100 -6.12 -1.39 -1.50
N MET A 101 -6.86 -0.37 -1.91
CA MET A 101 -6.79 0.97 -1.30
C MET A 101 -8.15 1.66 -1.36
N SER A 102 -8.39 2.69 -0.54
CA SER A 102 -9.61 3.49 -0.64
C SER A 102 -9.69 4.21 -1.99
N GLU A 103 -10.87 4.69 -2.36
CA GLU A 103 -11.09 5.43 -3.61
C GLU A 103 -10.23 6.70 -3.73
N ASP A 104 -10.06 7.44 -2.63
CA ASP A 104 -9.19 8.62 -2.59
C ASP A 104 -7.71 8.23 -2.82
N ALA A 105 -7.25 7.15 -2.17
CA ALA A 105 -5.90 6.66 -2.31
C ALA A 105 -5.64 6.11 -3.72
N LEU A 106 -6.64 5.47 -4.33
CA LEU A 106 -6.62 5.01 -5.71
C LEU A 106 -6.43 6.16 -6.68
N THR A 107 -7.17 7.25 -6.50
CA THR A 107 -7.04 8.44 -7.33
C THR A 107 -5.63 9.02 -7.25
N GLY A 108 -5.08 9.14 -6.04
CA GLY A 108 -3.69 9.57 -5.85
C GLY A 108 -2.66 8.61 -6.48
N PHE A 109 -2.89 7.31 -6.39
CA PHE A 109 -2.02 6.30 -6.99
C PHE A 109 -2.02 6.36 -8.52
N LEU A 110 -3.20 6.52 -9.14
CA LEU A 110 -3.32 6.68 -10.59
C LEU A 110 -2.69 7.99 -11.07
N ALA A 111 -2.93 9.10 -10.37
CA ALA A 111 -2.27 10.37 -10.68
C ALA A 111 -0.74 10.27 -10.58
N TRP A 112 -0.21 9.53 -9.59
CA TRP A 112 1.21 9.26 -9.45
C TRP A 112 1.77 8.42 -10.61
N LEU A 113 1.03 7.40 -11.05
CA LEU A 113 1.36 6.56 -12.20
C LEU A 113 1.41 7.40 -13.49
N GLU A 114 0.40 8.23 -13.73
CA GLU A 114 0.30 9.12 -14.90
C GLU A 114 1.34 10.23 -14.91
N SER A 115 1.78 10.69 -13.73
CA SER A 115 2.88 11.65 -13.57
C SER A 115 4.25 11.06 -13.95
N ALA A 116 4.31 9.85 -14.51
CA ALA A 116 5.53 9.30 -15.06
C ALA A 116 5.96 10.12 -16.29
N PRO A 117 7.24 10.53 -16.38
CA PRO A 117 7.75 11.04 -17.64
C PRO A 117 7.50 9.96 -18.71
N PRO A 118 7.02 10.33 -19.91
CA PRO A 118 6.72 9.36 -20.96
C PRO A 118 7.97 8.51 -21.15
N SER A 119 7.84 7.21 -20.86
CA SER A 119 8.89 6.25 -21.18
C SER A 119 9.16 6.42 -22.66
N ALA A 120 10.37 6.87 -23.01
CA ALA A 120 10.82 6.87 -24.40
C ALA A 120 10.58 5.46 -24.94
N HIS A 121 9.54 5.33 -25.75
CA HIS A 121 9.24 4.14 -26.50
C HIS A 121 10.38 4.01 -27.53
N LEU A 122 11.34 3.15 -27.22
CA LEU A 122 12.25 2.59 -28.21
C LEU A 122 12.00 1.09 -28.25
N ASP A 123 10.79 0.73 -28.67
CA ASP A 123 10.60 -0.51 -29.42
C ASP A 123 10.79 -0.14 -30.90
N ALA A 124 12.06 -0.02 -31.30
CA ALA A 124 12.42 -0.18 -32.70
C ALA A 124 12.58 -1.69 -32.92
N VAL A 125 11.56 -2.31 -33.50
CA VAL A 125 11.65 -3.60 -34.19
C VAL A 125 11.18 -3.39 -35.62
#